data_AF-A0A811ARG2-F1
#
_entry.id   AF-A0A811ARG2-F1
#
_cell.length_a   1.000
_cell.length_b   1.000
_cell.length_c   1.000
_cell.angle_alpha   90.00
_cell.angle_beta   90.00
_cell.angle_gamma   90.00
#
_symmetry.space_group_name_H-M   'P 1'
#
loop_
_entity.id
_entity.type
_entity.pdbx_description
1 polymer ?
#
loop_
_entity_poly.entity_id
_entity_poly.type
_entity_poly.pdbx_seq_one_letter_code
_entity_poly.pdbx_strand_id
1 'polypeptide(L)'
;MKEFAKNDFDALVDFFLKERNTEKCLDFIEICFQILVSHVAKNHYEFKDITSQSPGDAVIELNERFREHGVGYQFESEEIIRIDSQLIHADVVKPTLILLSGEPLFEGANDEFLAAHEHYRHKRYKECLNDCLKSFESIMKAIHDKNNWKYSPNDTASKLINSCLSQNLIPAYLQSQFTSLKTMLETGIPTIRNKNAGHGQGADIKEVPEELVSYMLHLTATNLLFLLKCEKNIK
;
A
#
# COMPACT_ATOMS: atom_id res chain seq x y z
N MET A 1 -11.30 -28.82 8.63
CA MET A 1 -9.87 -28.69 8.98
C MET A 1 -9.33 -29.80 9.89
N LYS A 2 -10.13 -30.58 10.65
CA LYS A 2 -9.60 -31.53 11.66
C LYS A 2 -9.88 -33.03 11.43
N GLU A 3 -10.21 -33.49 10.22
CA GLU A 3 -10.57 -34.91 10.07
C GLU A 3 -9.37 -35.89 10.06
N PHE A 4 -8.11 -35.44 9.84
CA PHE A 4 -6.94 -36.35 9.80
C PHE A 4 -5.59 -35.80 10.32
N ALA A 5 -5.53 -34.59 10.88
CA ALA A 5 -4.26 -33.99 11.27
C ALA A 5 -3.81 -34.41 12.69
N LYS A 6 -2.53 -34.80 12.85
CA LYS A 6 -1.97 -35.26 14.13
C LYS A 6 -1.76 -34.13 15.15
N ASN A 7 -1.53 -32.90 14.68
CA ASN A 7 -1.44 -31.69 15.48
C ASN A 7 -1.85 -30.48 14.62
N ASP A 8 -1.98 -29.30 15.23
CA ASP A 8 -2.44 -28.10 14.52
C ASP A 8 -1.44 -27.64 13.43
N PHE A 9 -0.14 -27.92 13.58
CA PHE A 9 0.87 -27.62 12.55
C PHE A 9 0.67 -28.48 11.29
N ASP A 10 0.54 -29.80 11.46
CA ASP A 10 0.29 -30.74 10.37
C ASP A 10 -1.03 -30.39 9.66
N ALA A 11 -2.04 -29.91 10.39
CA ALA A 11 -3.30 -29.46 9.81
C ALA A 11 -3.13 -28.25 8.88
N LEU A 12 -2.30 -27.28 9.28
CA LEU A 12 -2.01 -26.07 8.51
C LEU A 12 -1.16 -26.38 7.29
N VAL A 13 -0.13 -27.22 7.43
CA VAL A 13 0.70 -27.67 6.31
C VAL A 13 -0.13 -28.48 5.31
N ASP A 14 -0.96 -29.41 5.78
CA ASP A 14 -1.86 -30.17 4.91
C ASP A 14 -2.86 -29.27 4.19
N PHE A 15 -3.39 -28.26 4.88
CA PHE A 15 -4.27 -27.27 4.27
C PHE A 15 -3.55 -26.54 3.14
N PHE A 16 -2.36 -26.01 3.40
CA PHE A 16 -1.57 -25.28 2.42
C PHE A 16 -1.19 -26.14 1.20
N LEU A 17 -0.74 -27.39 1.41
CA LEU A 17 -0.33 -28.29 0.34
C LEU A 17 -1.50 -28.79 -0.52
N LYS A 18 -2.73 -28.80 0.01
CA LYS A 18 -3.94 -29.25 -0.72
C LYS A 18 -4.72 -28.09 -1.35
N GLU A 19 -4.50 -26.86 -0.90
CA GLU A 19 -5.18 -25.69 -1.42
C GLU A 19 -4.74 -25.40 -2.86
N ARG A 20 -5.72 -25.13 -3.73
CA ARG A 20 -5.50 -24.86 -5.15
C ARG A 20 -5.72 -23.39 -5.49
N ASN A 21 -6.39 -22.66 -4.61
CA ASN A 21 -6.60 -21.24 -4.77
C ASN A 21 -5.32 -20.48 -4.38
N THR A 22 -4.66 -19.89 -5.38
CA THR A 22 -3.43 -19.10 -5.19
C THR A 22 -3.58 -18.00 -4.16
N GLU A 23 -4.70 -17.27 -4.13
CA GLU A 23 -4.90 -16.20 -3.16
C GLU A 23 -4.92 -16.72 -1.72
N LYS A 24 -5.58 -17.86 -1.47
CA LYS A 24 -5.58 -18.47 -0.14
C LYS A 24 -4.20 -19.00 0.26
N CYS A 25 -3.41 -19.48 -0.70
CA CYS A 25 -2.04 -19.87 -0.45
C CYS A 25 -1.18 -18.64 -0.10
N LEU A 26 -1.37 -17.52 -0.80
CA LEU A 26 -0.68 -16.27 -0.50
C LEU A 26 -1.13 -15.71 0.86
N ASP A 27 -2.43 -15.73 1.20
CA ASP A 27 -2.95 -15.30 2.50
C ASP A 27 -2.34 -16.11 3.64
N PHE A 28 -2.22 -17.43 3.43
CA PHE A 28 -1.56 -18.31 4.38
C PHE A 28 -0.09 -17.92 4.60
N ILE A 29 0.66 -17.70 3.51
CA ILE A 29 2.06 -17.27 3.60
C ILE A 29 2.16 -15.90 4.29
N GLU A 30 1.33 -14.96 3.91
CA GLU A 30 1.27 -13.61 4.48
C GLU A 30 1.05 -13.65 5.99
N ILE A 31 0.03 -14.39 6.46
CA ILE A 31 -0.24 -14.54 7.90
C ILE A 31 0.98 -15.14 8.63
N CYS A 32 1.61 -16.17 8.06
CA CYS A 32 2.81 -16.77 8.65
C CYS A 32 3.96 -15.75 8.78
N PHE A 33 4.20 -14.95 7.75
CA PHE A 33 5.27 -13.96 7.73
C PHE A 33 4.94 -12.70 8.54
N GLN A 34 3.67 -12.31 8.61
CA GLN A 34 3.18 -11.29 9.53
C GLN A 34 3.46 -11.69 10.97
N ILE A 35 3.14 -12.93 11.38
CA ILE A 35 3.47 -13.42 12.73
C ILE A 35 4.98 -13.43 12.96
N LEU A 36 5.74 -13.84 11.94
CA LEU A 36 7.20 -13.88 12.00
C LEU A 36 7.79 -12.48 12.26
N VAL A 37 7.32 -11.45 11.56
CA VAL A 37 7.83 -10.07 11.69
C VAL A 37 7.25 -9.36 12.91
N SER A 38 5.94 -9.45 13.13
CA SER A 38 5.24 -8.72 14.18
C SER A 38 5.47 -9.29 15.58
N HIS A 39 5.68 -10.62 15.70
CA HIS A 39 5.80 -11.30 16.99
C HIS A 39 7.19 -11.92 17.20
N VAL A 40 7.66 -12.76 16.28
CA VAL A 40 8.92 -13.51 16.47
C VAL A 40 10.13 -12.58 16.43
N ALA A 41 10.18 -11.62 15.50
CA ALA A 41 11.28 -10.66 15.42
C ALA A 41 11.35 -9.74 16.64
N LYS A 42 10.20 -9.31 17.19
CA LYS A 42 10.15 -8.46 18.40
C LYS A 42 10.57 -9.23 19.65
N ASN A 43 10.26 -10.52 19.73
CA ASN A 43 10.56 -11.39 20.87
C ASN A 43 11.74 -12.34 20.59
N HIS A 44 12.71 -11.93 19.76
CA HIS A 44 13.76 -12.82 19.23
C HIS A 44 14.50 -13.66 20.29
N TYR A 45 14.67 -13.14 21.52
CA TYR A 45 15.32 -13.88 22.61
C TYR A 45 14.54 -15.14 23.02
N GLU A 46 13.21 -15.10 22.99
CA GLU A 46 12.34 -16.23 23.36
C GLU A 46 12.33 -17.32 22.28
N PHE A 47 12.53 -16.92 21.02
CA PHE A 47 12.46 -17.81 19.86
C PHE A 47 13.82 -18.25 19.31
N LYS A 48 14.92 -17.82 19.96
CA LYS A 48 16.29 -18.04 19.47
C LYS A 48 16.66 -19.52 19.32
N ASP A 49 16.18 -20.37 20.22
CA ASP A 49 16.55 -21.79 20.27
C ASP A 49 15.68 -22.68 19.36
N ILE A 50 14.62 -22.12 18.77
CA ILE A 50 13.67 -22.85 17.91
C ILE A 50 13.68 -22.36 16.46
N THR A 51 14.41 -21.28 16.15
CA THR A 51 14.51 -20.71 14.81
C THR A 51 15.82 -21.15 14.14
N SER A 52 15.74 -21.63 12.89
CA SER A 52 16.91 -22.03 12.10
C SER A 52 17.62 -20.86 11.41
N GLN A 53 16.93 -19.72 11.29
CA GLN A 53 17.42 -18.50 10.65
C GLN A 53 16.71 -17.27 11.24
N SER A 54 17.26 -16.08 11.00
CA SER A 54 16.63 -14.85 11.48
C SER A 54 15.33 -14.54 10.70
N PRO A 55 14.34 -13.88 11.32
CA PRO A 55 13.14 -13.40 10.65
C PRO A 55 13.43 -12.55 9.40
N GLY A 56 14.48 -11.73 9.44
CA GLY A 56 14.90 -10.91 8.31
C GLY A 56 15.42 -11.75 7.14
N ASP A 57 16.26 -12.75 7.41
CA ASP A 57 16.78 -13.65 6.38
C ASP A 57 15.66 -14.50 5.76
N ALA A 58 14.68 -14.93 6.55
CA ALA A 58 13.49 -15.62 6.05
C ALA A 58 12.66 -14.77 5.09
N VAL A 59 12.47 -13.48 5.38
CA VAL A 59 11.77 -12.56 4.46
C VAL A 59 12.55 -12.38 3.16
N ILE A 60 13.88 -12.26 3.23
CA ILE A 60 14.74 -12.19 2.05
C ILE A 60 14.59 -13.46 1.20
N GLU A 61 14.70 -14.63 1.82
CA GLU A 61 14.59 -15.92 1.15
C GLU A 61 13.21 -16.12 0.50
N LEU A 62 12.11 -15.73 1.18
CA LEU A 62 10.76 -15.79 0.60
C LEU A 62 10.69 -15.00 -0.71
N ASN A 63 11.18 -13.76 -0.67
CA ASN A 63 11.16 -12.85 -1.81
C ASN A 63 12.08 -13.31 -2.94
N GLU A 64 13.21 -13.93 -2.62
CA GLU A 64 14.08 -14.57 -3.61
C GLU A 64 13.38 -15.74 -4.28
N ARG A 65 12.74 -16.64 -3.53
CA ARG A 65 11.98 -17.76 -4.09
C ARG A 65 10.81 -17.29 -4.95
N PHE A 66 10.07 -16.27 -4.51
CA PHE A 66 9.00 -15.67 -5.33
C PHE A 66 9.53 -15.12 -6.65
N ARG A 67 10.72 -14.52 -6.64
CA ARG A 67 11.38 -14.00 -7.84
C ARG A 67 11.89 -15.11 -8.75
N GLU A 68 12.61 -16.09 -8.21
CA GLU A 68 13.17 -17.22 -8.96
C GLU A 68 12.09 -18.02 -9.69
N HIS A 69 10.94 -18.19 -9.05
CA HIS A 69 9.81 -18.92 -9.61
C HIS A 69 8.84 -18.03 -10.41
N GLY A 70 9.11 -16.73 -10.55
CA GLY A 70 8.28 -15.81 -11.32
C GLY A 70 6.84 -15.69 -10.80
N VAL A 71 6.65 -15.81 -9.48
CA VAL A 71 5.31 -15.85 -8.85
C VAL A 71 4.59 -14.51 -9.00
N GLY A 72 5.34 -13.39 -9.09
CA GLY A 72 4.78 -12.06 -9.34
C GLY A 72 4.36 -11.30 -8.08
N TYR A 73 4.89 -11.67 -6.91
CA TYR A 73 4.58 -11.03 -5.63
C TYR A 73 5.85 -10.81 -4.80
N GLN A 74 5.76 -9.92 -3.81
CA GLN A 74 6.82 -9.63 -2.86
C GLN A 74 6.20 -9.32 -1.49
N PHE A 75 6.73 -9.93 -0.43
CA PHE A 75 6.41 -9.56 0.95
C PHE A 75 7.21 -8.31 1.35
N GLU A 76 6.51 -7.22 1.65
CA GLU A 76 7.06 -5.92 2.02
C GLU A 76 6.09 -5.24 2.99
N SER A 77 6.60 -4.59 4.04
CA SER A 77 5.78 -3.88 5.03
C SER A 77 4.62 -4.72 5.60
N GLU A 78 4.93 -5.98 5.96
CA GLU A 78 3.98 -6.94 6.54
C GLU A 78 2.85 -7.38 5.59
N GLU A 79 2.92 -7.06 4.30
CA GLU A 79 1.92 -7.43 3.28
C GLU A 79 2.60 -8.06 2.04
N ILE A 80 1.91 -8.98 1.37
CA ILE A 80 2.28 -9.52 0.06
C ILE A 80 1.70 -8.62 -1.02
N ILE A 81 2.59 -7.89 -1.67
CA ILE A 81 2.29 -6.94 -2.73
C ILE A 81 2.47 -7.61 -4.09
N ARG A 82 1.46 -7.47 -4.95
CA ARG A 82 1.54 -7.89 -6.36
C ARG A 82 2.48 -6.98 -7.15
N ILE A 83 3.38 -7.58 -7.92
CA ILE A 83 4.41 -6.90 -8.70
C ILE A 83 4.12 -7.02 -10.20
N ASP A 84 3.40 -6.05 -10.75
CA ASP A 84 3.17 -5.98 -12.20
C ASP A 84 4.37 -5.38 -12.95
N SER A 85 5.15 -4.52 -12.28
CA SER A 85 6.39 -3.92 -12.82
C SER A 85 7.46 -3.85 -11.74
N GLN A 86 8.57 -4.58 -11.95
CA GLN A 86 9.69 -4.59 -11.01
C GLN A 86 10.32 -3.21 -10.85
N LEU A 87 10.43 -2.43 -11.94
CA LEU A 87 11.01 -1.08 -11.89
C LEU A 87 10.14 -0.14 -11.06
N ILE A 88 8.83 -0.12 -11.30
CA ILE A 88 7.92 0.75 -10.53
C ILE A 88 7.91 0.33 -9.06
N HIS A 89 7.90 -0.97 -8.78
CA HIS A 89 7.92 -1.44 -7.41
C HIS A 89 9.21 -1.04 -6.67
N ALA A 90 10.37 -1.31 -7.27
CA ALA A 90 11.66 -1.05 -6.67
C ALA A 90 11.94 0.45 -6.48
N ASP A 91 11.59 1.29 -7.47
CA ASP A 91 11.96 2.70 -7.47
C ASP A 91 10.87 3.63 -6.89
N VAL A 92 9.62 3.16 -6.84
CA VAL A 92 8.48 4.00 -6.42
C VAL A 92 7.76 3.40 -5.22
N VAL A 93 7.19 2.20 -5.33
CA VAL A 93 6.33 1.62 -4.28
C VAL A 93 7.11 1.36 -3.00
N LYS A 94 8.21 0.62 -3.07
CA LYS A 94 9.02 0.28 -1.90
C LYS A 94 9.59 1.51 -1.19
N PRO A 95 10.19 2.50 -1.87
CA PRO A 95 10.61 3.74 -1.23
C PRO A 95 9.45 4.52 -0.58
N THR A 96 8.25 4.48 -1.18
CA THR A 96 7.06 5.12 -0.60
C THR A 96 6.68 4.48 0.72
N LEU A 97 6.58 3.15 0.76
CA LEU A 97 6.24 2.38 1.96
C LEU A 97 7.25 2.61 3.09
N ILE A 98 8.55 2.63 2.77
CA ILE A 98 9.62 2.90 3.74
C ILE A 98 9.46 4.31 4.36
N LEU A 99 9.11 5.31 3.55
CA LEU A 99 8.91 6.68 4.04
C LEU A 99 7.64 6.81 4.87
N LEU A 100 6.56 6.14 4.46
CA LEU A 100 5.29 6.11 5.16
C LEU A 100 5.39 5.42 6.53
N SER A 101 6.06 4.27 6.60
CA SER A 101 6.29 3.54 7.85
C SER A 101 7.36 4.20 8.74
N GLY A 102 8.08 5.20 8.23
CA GLY A 102 9.20 5.83 8.93
C GLY A 102 8.82 6.85 9.99
N GLU A 103 7.62 7.45 9.91
CA GLU A 103 7.14 8.45 10.86
C GLU A 103 5.71 8.11 11.33
N PRO A 104 5.42 8.08 12.66
CA PRO A 104 4.09 7.74 13.17
C PRO A 104 2.96 8.63 12.64
N LEU A 105 3.29 9.86 12.24
CA LEU A 105 2.34 10.79 11.66
C LEU A 105 1.71 10.28 10.35
N PHE A 106 2.43 9.43 9.60
CA PHE A 106 1.98 8.91 8.31
C PHE A 106 1.37 7.51 8.39
N GLU A 107 1.23 6.94 9.59
CA GLU A 107 0.71 5.57 9.81
C GLU A 107 -0.66 5.37 9.15
N GLY A 108 -1.60 6.30 9.34
CA GLY A 108 -2.92 6.20 8.71
C GLY A 108 -2.87 6.19 7.18
N ALA A 109 -1.95 6.96 6.57
CA ALA A 109 -1.77 6.94 5.12
C ALA A 109 -1.06 5.66 4.65
N ASN A 110 -0.18 5.08 5.48
CA ASN A 110 0.48 3.81 5.22
C ASN A 110 -0.54 2.67 5.21
N ASP A 111 -1.39 2.58 6.22
CA ASP A 111 -2.41 1.55 6.37
C ASP A 111 -3.38 1.57 5.19
N GLU A 112 -3.83 2.77 4.79
CA GLU A 112 -4.69 2.94 3.62
C GLU A 112 -3.99 2.56 2.32
N PHE A 113 -2.69 2.81 2.19
CA PHE A 113 -1.95 2.43 0.97
C PHE A 113 -1.69 0.92 0.89
N LEU A 114 -1.39 0.28 2.03
CA LEU A 114 -1.26 -1.17 2.13
C LEU A 114 -2.60 -1.86 1.84
N ALA A 115 -3.70 -1.37 2.42
CA ALA A 115 -5.05 -1.85 2.11
C ALA A 115 -5.39 -1.71 0.62
N ALA A 116 -4.94 -0.64 -0.05
CA ALA A 116 -5.12 -0.50 -1.49
C ALA A 116 -4.40 -1.60 -2.30
N HIS A 117 -3.20 -2.01 -1.88
CA HIS A 117 -2.46 -3.12 -2.48
C HIS A 117 -3.12 -4.48 -2.21
N GLU A 118 -3.62 -4.72 -0.99
CA GLU A 118 -4.39 -5.90 -0.61
C GLU A 118 -5.68 -6.01 -1.45
N HIS A 119 -6.43 -4.90 -1.56
CA HIS A 119 -7.61 -4.81 -2.41
C HIS A 119 -7.29 -5.10 -3.89
N TYR A 120 -6.19 -4.55 -4.41
CA TYR A 120 -5.77 -4.81 -5.78
C TYR A 120 -5.45 -6.29 -6.02
N ARG A 121 -4.70 -6.91 -5.10
CA ARG A 121 -4.36 -8.34 -5.15
C ARG A 121 -5.62 -9.22 -5.18
N HIS A 122 -6.61 -8.92 -4.36
CA HIS A 122 -7.90 -9.64 -4.33
C HIS A 122 -8.90 -9.20 -5.42
N LYS A 123 -8.49 -8.39 -6.40
CA LYS A 123 -9.35 -7.87 -7.47
C LYS A 123 -10.55 -7.04 -6.97
N ARG A 124 -10.46 -6.50 -5.76
CA ARG A 124 -11.42 -5.57 -5.14
C ARG A 124 -11.12 -4.15 -5.64
N TYR A 125 -11.34 -3.93 -6.93
CA TYR A 125 -10.86 -2.73 -7.63
C TYR A 125 -11.48 -1.42 -7.15
N LYS A 126 -12.74 -1.43 -6.72
CA LYS A 126 -13.41 -0.20 -6.24
C LYS A 126 -12.85 0.22 -4.90
N GLU A 127 -12.62 -0.76 -4.04
CA GLU A 127 -12.02 -0.61 -2.72
C GLU A 127 -10.56 -0.14 -2.85
N CYS A 128 -9.79 -0.72 -3.78
CA CYS A 128 -8.43 -0.25 -4.12
C CYS A 128 -8.42 1.24 -4.50
N LEU A 129 -9.32 1.68 -5.37
CA LEU A 129 -9.42 3.10 -5.76
C LEU A 129 -9.83 4.01 -4.59
N ASN A 130 -10.69 3.52 -3.71
CA ASN A 130 -11.11 4.25 -2.51
C ASN A 130 -9.93 4.46 -1.57
N ASP A 131 -9.15 3.42 -1.29
CA ASP A 131 -8.05 3.49 -0.34
C ASP A 131 -6.82 4.21 -0.91
N CYS A 132 -6.62 4.16 -2.23
CA CYS A 132 -5.69 5.07 -2.92
C CYS A 132 -6.01 6.54 -2.64
N LEU A 133 -7.30 6.92 -2.74
CA LEU A 133 -7.74 8.29 -2.48
C LEU A 133 -7.57 8.67 -1.01
N LYS A 134 -7.96 7.77 -0.10
CA LYS A 134 -7.82 8.02 1.35
C LYS A 134 -6.36 8.24 1.71
N SER A 135 -5.45 7.35 1.30
CA SER A 135 -4.01 7.48 1.57
C SER A 135 -3.47 8.83 1.07
N PHE A 136 -3.88 9.25 -0.12
CA PHE A 136 -3.49 10.54 -0.68
C PHE A 136 -4.00 11.74 0.14
N GLU A 137 -5.27 11.70 0.59
CA GLU A 137 -5.81 12.73 1.49
C GLU A 137 -5.12 12.71 2.85
N SER A 138 -4.86 11.53 3.42
CA SER A 138 -4.24 11.33 4.72
C SER A 138 -2.81 11.86 4.77
N ILE A 139 -1.99 11.65 3.73
CA ILE A 139 -0.66 12.30 3.65
C ILE A 139 -0.80 13.81 3.65
N MET A 140 -1.69 14.37 2.84
CA MET A 140 -1.82 15.83 2.79
C MET A 140 -2.27 16.40 4.14
N LYS A 141 -3.22 15.74 4.81
CA LYS A 141 -3.67 16.12 6.16
C LYS A 141 -2.53 16.04 7.18
N ALA A 142 -1.78 14.94 7.18
CA ALA A 142 -0.58 14.77 8.00
C ALA A 142 0.46 15.88 7.76
N ILE A 143 0.73 16.25 6.50
CA ILE A 143 1.62 17.37 6.17
C ILE A 143 1.10 18.69 6.76
N HIS A 144 -0.20 18.94 6.70
CA HIS A 144 -0.79 20.14 7.30
C HIS A 144 -0.63 20.13 8.82
N ASP A 145 -0.90 19.00 9.48
CA ASP A 145 -0.75 18.85 10.92
C ASP A 145 0.71 19.08 11.36
N LYS A 146 1.70 18.52 10.64
CA LYS A 146 3.13 18.71 10.91
C LYS A 146 3.56 20.17 10.84
N ASN A 147 2.97 20.92 9.89
CA ASN A 147 3.33 22.31 9.61
C ASN A 147 2.39 23.33 10.27
N ASN A 148 1.43 22.90 11.09
CA ASN A 148 0.38 23.74 11.69
C ASN A 148 -0.43 24.53 10.64
N TRP A 149 -0.65 23.95 9.45
CA TRP A 149 -1.49 24.54 8.42
C TRP A 149 -2.97 24.22 8.66
N LYS A 150 -3.85 25.20 8.44
CA LYS A 150 -5.29 25.01 8.66
C LYS A 150 -5.93 24.22 7.52
N TYR A 151 -6.71 23.21 7.88
CA TYR A 151 -7.62 22.50 6.97
C TYR A 151 -8.87 22.02 7.74
N SER A 152 -9.92 21.64 7.02
CA SER A 152 -11.08 20.96 7.58
C SER A 152 -10.95 19.45 7.39
N PRO A 153 -11.34 18.61 8.37
CA PRO A 153 -11.34 17.15 8.20
C PRO A 153 -12.12 16.64 6.97
N ASN A 154 -13.12 17.42 6.53
CA ASN A 154 -13.98 17.14 5.36
C ASN A 154 -13.52 17.85 4.08
N ASP A 155 -12.35 18.50 4.08
CA ASP A 155 -11.82 19.09 2.86
C ASP A 155 -11.47 17.99 1.86
N THR A 156 -11.90 18.22 0.62
CA THR A 156 -11.64 17.31 -0.49
C THR A 156 -10.16 17.34 -0.86
N ALA A 157 -9.68 16.27 -1.49
CA ALA A 157 -8.34 16.22 -2.09
C ALA A 157 -7.98 17.51 -2.88
N SER A 158 -8.88 18.04 -3.71
CA SER A 158 -8.64 19.29 -4.45
C SER A 158 -8.33 20.48 -3.54
N LYS A 159 -9.06 20.65 -2.43
CA LYS A 159 -8.79 21.74 -1.48
C LYS A 159 -7.46 21.54 -0.77
N LEU A 160 -7.16 20.32 -0.34
CA LEU A 160 -5.89 19.98 0.31
C LEU A 160 -4.69 20.25 -0.62
N ILE A 161 -4.78 19.87 -1.89
CA ILE A 161 -3.76 20.17 -2.91
C ILE A 161 -3.54 21.68 -3.02
N ASN A 162 -4.62 22.46 -3.16
CA ASN A 162 -4.51 23.92 -3.28
C ASN A 162 -3.86 24.55 -2.04
N SER A 163 -4.22 24.07 -0.85
CA SER A 163 -3.63 24.54 0.40
C SER A 163 -2.12 24.23 0.46
N CYS A 164 -1.70 22.99 0.17
CA CYS A 164 -0.29 22.62 0.08
C CYS A 164 0.51 23.52 -0.88
N LEU A 165 -0.05 23.85 -2.05
CA LEU A 165 0.60 24.74 -3.02
C LEU A 165 0.71 26.18 -2.51
N SER A 166 -0.32 26.69 -1.83
CA SER A 166 -0.32 28.05 -1.27
C SER A 166 0.71 28.25 -0.15
N GLN A 167 1.08 27.17 0.54
CA GLN A 167 2.04 27.17 1.64
C GLN A 167 3.49 26.97 1.19
N ASN A 168 3.76 27.00 -0.12
CA ASN A 168 5.08 26.75 -0.70
C ASN A 168 5.69 25.39 -0.31
N LEU A 169 4.87 24.34 -0.12
CA LEU A 169 5.35 22.94 -0.07
C LEU A 169 6.26 22.64 -1.28
N ILE A 170 6.00 23.34 -2.38
CA ILE A 170 6.77 23.29 -3.61
C ILE A 170 7.22 24.71 -3.97
N PRO A 171 8.46 24.91 -4.45
CA PRO A 171 8.96 26.22 -4.85
C PRO A 171 8.12 26.92 -5.92
N ALA A 172 7.89 28.23 -5.75
CA ALA A 172 7.02 29.04 -6.60
C ALA A 172 7.44 29.06 -8.09
N TYR A 173 8.73 28.91 -8.41
CA TYR A 173 9.22 28.90 -9.79
C TYR A 173 8.75 27.67 -10.60
N LEU A 174 8.21 26.64 -9.93
CA LEU A 174 7.62 25.47 -10.57
C LEU A 174 6.09 25.59 -10.76
N GLN A 175 5.46 26.70 -10.36
CA GLN A 175 3.99 26.84 -10.32
C GLN A 175 3.25 26.48 -11.62
N SER A 176 3.81 26.75 -12.80
CA SER A 176 3.17 26.40 -14.09
C SER A 176 3.14 24.89 -14.34
N GLN A 177 4.25 24.21 -14.05
CA GLN A 177 4.33 22.74 -14.05
C GLN A 177 3.39 22.16 -12.99
N PHE A 178 3.35 22.76 -11.80
CA PHE A 178 2.50 22.30 -10.71
C PHE A 178 1.02 22.63 -10.87
N THR A 179 0.65 23.62 -11.68
CA THR A 179 -0.74 23.84 -12.08
C THR A 179 -1.21 22.71 -13.00
N SER A 180 -0.33 22.26 -13.89
CA SER A 180 -0.59 21.08 -14.74
C SER A 180 -0.62 19.80 -13.90
N LEU A 181 0.31 19.65 -12.95
CA LEU A 181 0.31 18.53 -12.00
C LEU A 181 -0.93 18.54 -11.11
N LYS A 182 -1.32 19.71 -10.56
CA LYS A 182 -2.56 19.89 -9.80
C LYS A 182 -3.75 19.41 -10.61
N THR A 183 -3.86 19.86 -11.86
CA THR A 183 -4.94 19.41 -12.75
C THR A 183 -4.90 17.88 -12.88
N MET A 184 -3.72 17.30 -13.10
CA MET A 184 -3.53 15.84 -13.18
C MET A 184 -3.91 15.11 -11.89
N LEU A 185 -3.58 15.66 -10.71
CA LEU A 185 -3.92 15.12 -9.40
C LEU A 185 -5.44 15.20 -9.14
N GLU A 186 -6.07 16.33 -9.47
CA GLU A 186 -7.51 16.53 -9.34
C GLU A 186 -8.31 15.62 -10.29
N THR A 187 -7.87 15.50 -11.55
CA THR A 187 -8.50 14.63 -12.56
C THR A 187 -8.08 13.17 -12.47
N GLY A 188 -7.05 12.85 -11.68
CA GLY A 188 -6.52 11.51 -11.48
C GLY A 188 -7.31 10.75 -10.44
N ILE A 189 -6.71 10.54 -9.25
CA ILE A 189 -7.24 9.67 -8.19
C ILE A 189 -8.67 10.04 -7.79
N PRO A 190 -8.98 11.29 -7.43
CA PRO A 190 -10.32 11.66 -6.97
C PRO A 190 -11.39 11.47 -8.05
N THR A 191 -11.10 11.89 -9.29
CA THR A 191 -12.08 11.85 -10.39
C THR A 191 -12.32 10.42 -10.87
N ILE A 192 -11.27 9.62 -11.03
CA ILE A 192 -11.40 8.22 -11.46
C ILE A 192 -12.13 7.40 -10.39
N ARG A 193 -11.79 7.58 -9.12
CA ARG A 193 -12.54 7.00 -8.00
C ARG A 193 -14.00 7.46 -8.05
N ASN A 194 -14.29 8.76 -8.13
CA ASN A 194 -15.67 9.26 -8.10
C ASN A 194 -16.53 8.72 -9.25
N LYS A 195 -15.95 8.53 -10.43
CA LYS A 195 -16.65 7.98 -11.60
C LYS A 195 -16.85 6.46 -11.56
N ASN A 196 -15.97 5.72 -10.87
CA ASN A 196 -15.94 4.24 -10.93
C ASN A 196 -16.29 3.54 -9.60
N ALA A 197 -16.18 4.25 -8.47
CA ALA A 197 -16.33 3.70 -7.11
C ALA A 197 -17.11 4.63 -6.14
N GLY A 198 -17.45 5.86 -6.56
CA GLY A 198 -17.96 6.91 -5.66
C GLY A 198 -19.44 6.82 -5.24
N HIS A 199 -20.27 6.01 -5.89
CA HIS A 199 -21.71 5.93 -5.60
C HIS A 199 -22.27 4.50 -5.71
N GLY A 200 -23.35 4.22 -4.97
CA GLY A 200 -24.05 2.94 -4.96
C GLY A 200 -24.43 2.48 -6.37
N GLN A 201 -24.30 1.18 -6.61
CA GLN A 201 -24.59 0.60 -7.91
C GLN A 201 -26.08 0.81 -8.20
N GLY A 202 -26.39 1.61 -9.22
CA GLY A 202 -27.70 1.56 -9.85
C GLY A 202 -27.90 0.21 -10.56
N ALA A 203 -28.79 0.13 -11.54
CA ALA A 203 -29.10 -1.12 -12.23
C ALA A 203 -27.92 -1.77 -13.00
N ASP A 204 -26.83 -1.03 -13.27
CA ASP A 204 -25.64 -1.53 -13.98
C ASP A 204 -24.43 -1.70 -13.05
N ILE A 205 -23.95 -2.94 -12.93
CA ILE A 205 -22.68 -3.28 -12.30
C ILE A 205 -21.56 -2.83 -13.24
N LYS A 206 -21.00 -1.63 -13.02
CA LYS A 206 -19.77 -1.22 -13.70
C LYS A 206 -18.58 -1.96 -13.08
N GLU A 207 -17.96 -2.83 -13.87
CA GLU A 207 -16.63 -3.36 -13.60
C GLU A 207 -15.58 -2.30 -13.93
N VAL A 208 -14.57 -2.17 -13.06
CA VAL A 208 -13.45 -1.25 -13.27
C VAL A 208 -12.33 -2.05 -13.94
N PRO A 209 -11.81 -1.62 -15.10
CA PRO A 209 -10.71 -2.32 -15.76
C PRO A 209 -9.46 -2.41 -14.87
N GLU A 210 -8.81 -3.57 -14.85
CA GLU A 210 -7.62 -3.82 -14.04
C GLU A 210 -6.47 -2.87 -14.41
N GLU A 211 -6.29 -2.58 -15.69
CA GLU A 211 -5.23 -1.70 -16.20
C GLU A 211 -5.40 -0.28 -15.67
N LEU A 212 -6.65 0.18 -15.53
CA LEU A 212 -6.97 1.47 -14.95
C LEU A 212 -6.60 1.49 -13.47
N VAL A 213 -6.93 0.43 -12.72
CA VAL A 213 -6.64 0.35 -11.29
C VAL A 213 -5.14 0.26 -11.03
N SER A 214 -4.42 -0.55 -11.81
CA SER A 214 -2.95 -0.64 -11.77
C SER A 214 -2.30 0.73 -12.04
N TYR A 215 -2.77 1.45 -13.07
CA TYR A 215 -2.33 2.82 -13.34
C TYR A 215 -2.57 3.75 -12.14
N MET A 216 -3.75 3.67 -11.51
CA MET A 216 -4.08 4.51 -10.36
C MET A 216 -3.26 4.17 -9.12
N LEU A 217 -2.98 2.90 -8.87
CA LEU A 217 -2.16 2.44 -7.76
C LEU A 217 -0.72 2.97 -7.90
N HIS A 218 -0.13 2.85 -9.09
CA HIS A 218 1.20 3.37 -9.38
C HIS A 218 1.26 4.91 -9.37
N LEU A 219 0.22 5.57 -9.87
CA LEU A 219 0.12 7.03 -9.81
C LEU A 219 0.04 7.51 -8.36
N THR A 220 -0.72 6.80 -7.51
CA THR A 220 -0.80 7.06 -6.07
C THR A 220 0.59 6.95 -5.45
N ALA A 221 1.28 5.82 -5.62
CA ALA A 221 2.65 5.62 -5.12
C ALA A 221 3.58 6.79 -5.52
N THR A 222 3.56 7.19 -6.79
CA THR A 222 4.37 8.30 -7.31
C THR A 222 4.08 9.62 -6.60
N ASN A 223 2.81 9.93 -6.39
CA ASN A 223 2.40 11.18 -5.76
C ASN A 223 2.71 11.19 -4.27
N LEU A 224 2.50 10.08 -3.57
CA LEU A 224 2.86 9.94 -2.15
C LEU A 224 4.37 10.12 -1.97
N LEU A 225 5.20 9.43 -2.77
CA LEU A 225 6.65 9.58 -2.75
C LEU A 225 7.11 11.02 -2.96
N PHE A 226 6.50 11.69 -3.93
CA PHE A 226 6.80 13.07 -4.25
C PHE A 226 6.45 14.00 -3.08
N LEU A 227 5.24 13.90 -2.51
CA LEU A 227 4.80 14.73 -1.39
C LEU A 227 5.65 14.51 -0.14
N LEU A 228 5.98 13.26 0.19
CA LEU A 228 6.85 12.93 1.33
C LEU A 228 8.27 13.51 1.15
N LYS A 229 8.81 13.47 -0.08
CA LYS A 229 10.11 14.10 -0.37
C LYS A 229 10.04 15.63 -0.29
N CYS A 230 8.96 16.25 -0.74
CA CYS A 230 8.75 17.69 -0.59
C CYS A 230 8.63 18.11 0.87
N GLU A 231 7.85 17.37 1.66
CA GLU A 231 7.67 17.58 3.09
C GLU A 231 9.01 17.59 3.82
N LYS A 232 9.86 16.58 3.58
CA LYS A 232 11.21 16.51 4.20
C LYS A 232 12.13 17.68 3.87
N ASN A 233 11.84 18.43 2.80
CA ASN A 233 12.63 19.59 2.40
C ASN A 233 12.08 20.92 2.95
N ILE A 234 10.91 20.91 3.61
CA ILE A 234 10.42 22.07 4.36
C ILE A 234 11.29 22.21 5.61
N LYS A 235 11.80 23.43 5.84
CA LYS A 235 12.61 23.80 7.01
C LYS A 235 11.74 24.39 8.11
#